data_AF-F3C3S6-F1
#
_entry.id   AF-F3C3S6-F1
#
_cell.length_a   1.000
_cell.length_b   1.000
_cell.length_c   1.000
_cell.angle_alpha   90.00
_cell.angle_beta   90.00
_cell.angle_gamma   90.00
#
_symmetry.space_group_name_H-M   'P 1'
#
loop_
_entity.id
_entity.type
_entity.pdbx_description
1 polymer ?
#
loop_
_entity_poly.entity_id
_entity_poly.type
_entity_poly.pdbx_seq_one_letter_code
_entity_poly.pdbx_strand_id
1 'polypeptide(L)'
;MLRSYLRLVLFTTGLLFGVQIPGFISDYSKRVEAHLIEAQQAVKGYTATAQQFFKGDIQALIQHYRSSEDPVFRADADNIDTLMSRTHILERQW
;
A
#
# COMPACT_ATOMS: atom_id res chain seq x y z
N MET A 1 26.78 44.04 -11.50
CA MET A 1 27.30 42.82 -10.86
C MET A 1 26.22 41.96 -10.21
N LEU A 2 25.26 42.53 -9.45
CA LEU A 2 24.19 41.78 -8.76
C LEU A 2 23.36 40.85 -9.66
N ARG A 3 23.01 41.28 -10.89
CA ARG A 3 22.28 40.44 -11.87
C ARG A 3 23.03 39.17 -12.28
N SER A 4 24.36 39.19 -12.31
CA SER A 4 25.17 38.02 -12.65
C SER A 4 25.17 36.99 -11.53
N TYR A 5 25.32 37.45 -10.28
CA TYR A 5 25.21 36.59 -9.10
C TYR A 5 23.81 36.02 -8.92
N LEU A 6 22.76 36.82 -9.18
CA LEU A 6 21.38 36.34 -9.14
C LEU A 6 21.15 35.21 -10.15
N ARG A 7 21.66 35.36 -11.38
CA ARG A 7 21.57 34.31 -12.41
C ARG A 7 22.32 33.05 -11.99
N LEU A 8 23.50 33.19 -11.39
CA LEU A 8 24.29 32.06 -10.91
C LEU A 8 23.55 31.31 -9.80
N VAL A 9 22.99 32.03 -8.81
CA VAL A 9 22.22 31.42 -7.73
C VAL A 9 20.99 30.69 -8.27
N LEU A 10 20.20 31.32 -9.14
CA LEU A 10 19.03 30.68 -9.76
C LEU A 10 19.42 29.44 -10.58
N PHE A 11 20.53 29.52 -11.31
CA PHE A 11 21.04 28.39 -12.08
C PHE A 11 21.47 27.23 -11.19
N THR A 12 22.26 27.50 -10.14
CA THR A 12 22.72 26.48 -9.21
C THR A 12 21.56 25.87 -8.42
N THR A 13 20.60 26.69 -7.96
CA THR A 13 19.39 26.19 -7.28
C THR A 13 18.52 25.35 -8.21
N GLY A 14 18.32 25.75 -9.46
CA GLY A 14 17.61 24.96 -10.46
C GLY A 14 18.30 23.63 -10.77
N LEU A 15 19.64 23.63 -10.88
CA LEU A 15 20.44 22.42 -11.09
C LEU A 15 20.30 21.46 -9.89
N LEU A 16 20.37 21.99 -8.66
CA LEU A 16 20.17 21.21 -7.44
C LEU A 16 18.78 20.58 -7.40
N PHE A 17 17.72 21.34 -7.67
CA PHE A 17 16.37 20.77 -7.72
C PHE A 17 16.22 19.71 -8.83
N GLY A 18 16.81 19.94 -10.01
CA GLY A 18 16.79 18.97 -11.11
C GLY A 18 17.43 17.62 -10.78
N VAL A 19 18.42 17.60 -9.90
CA VAL A 19 19.09 16.37 -9.43
C VAL A 19 18.39 15.77 -8.20
N GLN A 20 17.92 16.61 -7.27
CA GLN A 20 17.41 16.18 -5.96
C GLN A 20 15.95 15.71 -6.00
N ILE A 21 15.09 16.31 -6.84
CA ILE A 21 13.66 15.95 -6.95
C ILE A 21 13.47 14.49 -7.42
N PRO A 22 14.18 13.98 -8.44
CA PRO A 22 14.07 12.59 -8.87
C PRO A 22 14.41 11.59 -7.77
N GLY A 23 15.45 11.87 -6.97
CA GLY A 23 15.83 11.04 -5.83
C GLY A 23 14.75 11.00 -4.76
N PHE A 24 14.19 12.17 -4.42
CA PHE A 24 13.08 12.26 -3.47
C PHE A 24 11.84 11.49 -3.92
N ILE A 25 11.45 11.61 -5.21
CA ILE A 25 10.32 10.85 -5.77
C ILE A 25 10.62 9.36 -5.73
N SER A 26 11.82 8.94 -6.15
CA SER A 26 12.20 7.52 -6.14
C SER A 26 12.14 6.90 -4.74
N ASP A 27 12.66 7.60 -3.74
CA ASP A 27 12.69 7.10 -2.37
C ASP A 27 11.30 7.12 -1.71
N TYR A 28 10.48 8.11 -2.05
CA TYR A 28 9.07 8.11 -1.64
C TYR A 28 8.30 6.94 -2.27
N SER A 29 8.41 6.74 -3.59
CA SER A 29 7.76 5.63 -4.31
C SER A 29 8.17 4.28 -3.72
N LYS A 30 9.46 4.04 -3.45
CA LYS A 30 9.93 2.79 -2.82
C LYS A 30 9.30 2.55 -1.45
N ARG A 31 9.13 3.59 -0.64
CA ARG A 31 8.52 3.47 0.69
C ARG A 31 7.05 3.09 0.58
N VAL A 32 6.31 3.75 -0.31
CA VAL A 32 4.88 3.43 -0.46
C VAL A 32 4.70 2.05 -1.10
N GLU A 33 5.54 1.70 -2.07
CA GLU A 33 5.57 0.36 -2.67
C GLU A 33 5.88 -0.72 -1.63
N ALA A 34 6.82 -0.50 -0.71
CA ALA A 34 7.11 -1.43 0.37
C ALA A 34 5.90 -1.66 1.30
N HIS A 35 5.20 -0.59 1.69
CA HIS A 35 3.98 -0.72 2.50
C HIS A 35 2.84 -1.41 1.75
N LEU A 36 2.72 -1.17 0.44
CA LEU A 36 1.74 -1.83 -0.41
C LEU A 36 2.07 -3.33 -0.58
N ILE A 37 3.33 -3.69 -0.79
CA ILE A 37 3.79 -5.08 -0.87
C ILE A 37 3.56 -5.81 0.46
N GLU A 38 3.86 -5.17 1.60
CA GLU A 38 3.64 -5.75 2.93
C GLU A 38 2.14 -6.01 3.18
N ALA A 39 1.29 -5.02 2.89
CA ALA A 39 -0.16 -5.13 2.98
C ALA A 39 -0.72 -6.22 2.05
N GLN A 40 -0.27 -6.26 0.80
CA GLN A 40 -0.66 -7.30 -0.16
C GLN A 40 -0.20 -8.68 0.30
N GLN A 41 1.01 -8.82 0.82
CA GLN A 41 1.54 -10.09 1.30
C GLN A 41 0.73 -10.60 2.51
N ALA A 42 0.29 -9.72 3.40
CA ALA A 42 -0.57 -10.08 4.54
C ALA A 42 -1.94 -10.61 4.11
N VAL A 43 -2.54 -10.04 3.06
CA VAL A 43 -3.85 -10.47 2.55
C VAL A 43 -3.74 -11.65 1.57
N LYS A 44 -2.60 -11.83 0.89
CA LYS A 44 -2.35 -12.86 -0.13
C LYS A 44 -2.68 -14.28 0.32
N GLY A 45 -2.40 -14.63 1.58
CA GLY A 45 -2.75 -15.94 2.13
C GLY A 45 -4.26 -16.18 2.09
N TYR A 46 -5.04 -15.22 2.56
CA TYR A 46 -6.50 -15.26 2.54
C TYR A 46 -7.07 -15.17 1.12
N THR A 47 -6.47 -14.36 0.24
CA THR A 47 -6.84 -14.31 -1.19
C THR A 47 -6.61 -15.65 -1.87
N ALA A 48 -5.52 -16.35 -1.58
CA ALA A 48 -5.24 -17.67 -2.14
C ALA A 48 -6.25 -18.72 -1.65
N THR A 49 -6.60 -18.71 -0.37
CA THR A 49 -7.64 -19.58 0.19
C THR A 49 -9.01 -19.27 -0.44
N ALA A 50 -9.34 -17.98 -0.62
CA ALA A 50 -10.56 -17.58 -1.32
C ALA A 50 -10.53 -18.00 -2.79
N GLN A 51 -9.39 -17.93 -3.48
CA GLN A 51 -9.22 -18.40 -4.85
C GLN A 51 -9.51 -19.90 -4.96
N GLN A 52 -9.02 -20.68 -3.99
CA GLN A 52 -9.13 -22.13 -3.98
C GLN A 52 -10.55 -22.63 -3.62
N PHE A 53 -11.20 -22.00 -2.65
CA PHE A 53 -12.47 -22.50 -2.09
C PHE A 53 -13.69 -21.65 -2.45
N PHE A 54 -13.50 -20.38 -2.81
CA PHE A 54 -14.56 -19.39 -3.04
C PHE A 54 -14.42 -18.68 -4.39
N LYS A 55 -13.66 -19.24 -5.35
CA LYS A 55 -13.43 -18.68 -6.70
C LYS A 55 -12.85 -17.26 -6.71
N GLY A 56 -12.14 -16.89 -5.66
CA GLY A 56 -11.52 -15.57 -5.50
C GLY A 56 -12.37 -14.57 -4.71
N ASP A 57 -13.59 -14.95 -4.30
CA ASP A 57 -14.44 -14.12 -3.48
C ASP A 57 -14.03 -14.21 -2.00
N ILE A 58 -13.24 -13.23 -1.55
CA ILE A 58 -12.83 -13.14 -0.15
C ILE A 58 -14.01 -12.78 0.76
N GLN A 59 -15.01 -12.05 0.27
CA GLN A 59 -16.20 -11.74 1.06
C GLN A 59 -16.96 -13.02 1.40
N ALA A 60 -17.07 -13.93 0.43
CA ALA A 60 -17.68 -15.25 0.64
C ALA A 60 -16.89 -16.11 1.64
N LEU A 61 -15.55 -16.03 1.62
CA LEU A 61 -14.70 -16.68 2.62
C LEU A 61 -14.93 -16.11 4.03
N ILE A 62 -14.96 -14.78 4.19
CA ILE A 62 -15.24 -14.12 5.46
C ILE A 62 -16.64 -14.51 5.98
N GLN A 63 -17.64 -14.52 5.10
CA GLN A 63 -19.00 -14.89 5.48
C GLN A 63 -19.08 -16.35 5.92
N HIS A 64 -18.34 -17.25 5.26
CA HIS A 64 -18.25 -18.64 5.66
C HIS A 64 -17.64 -18.77 7.06
N TYR A 65 -16.55 -18.05 7.33
CA TYR A 65 -15.89 -18.05 8.64
C TYR A 65 -16.79 -17.49 9.75
N ARG A 66 -17.55 -16.41 9.48
CA ARG A 66 -18.55 -15.86 10.42
C ARG A 66 -19.70 -16.81 10.69
N SER A 67 -20.12 -17.57 9.68
CA SER A 67 -21.21 -18.56 9.81
C SER A 67 -20.78 -19.86 10.48
N SER A 68 -19.49 -20.05 10.73
CA SER A 68 -18.96 -21.26 11.32
C SER A 68 -19.32 -21.36 12.81
N GLU A 69 -19.65 -22.58 13.26
CA GLU A 69 -19.99 -22.85 14.67
C GLU A 69 -18.78 -22.72 15.60
N ASP A 70 -17.58 -22.83 15.04
CA ASP A 70 -16.32 -22.71 15.77
C ASP A 70 -16.00 -21.22 16.07
N PRO A 71 -15.85 -20.85 17.36
CA PRO A 71 -15.49 -19.50 17.76
C PRO A 71 -14.14 -19.00 17.21
N VAL A 72 -13.20 -19.90 16.92
CA VAL A 72 -11.89 -19.53 16.33
C VAL A 72 -12.08 -18.99 14.91
N PHE A 73 -12.88 -19.68 14.09
CA PHE A 73 -13.18 -19.23 12.73
C PHE A 73 -13.96 -17.92 12.72
N ARG A 74 -14.90 -17.72 13.65
CA ARG A 74 -15.61 -16.44 13.77
C ARG A 74 -14.69 -15.28 14.11
N ALA A 75 -13.77 -15.48 15.06
CA ALA A 75 -12.78 -14.46 15.43
C ALA A 75 -11.81 -14.17 14.28
N ASP A 76 -11.43 -15.19 13.53
CA ASP A 76 -10.56 -15.03 12.36
C ASP A 76 -11.27 -14.22 11.24
N ALA A 77 -12.58 -14.40 11.08
CA ALA A 77 -13.38 -13.61 10.14
C ALA A 77 -13.31 -12.10 10.42
N ASP A 78 -13.37 -11.69 11.69
CA ASP A 78 -13.27 -10.29 12.09
C ASP A 78 -11.85 -9.73 11.88
N ASN A 79 -10.82 -10.57 12.08
CA ASN A 79 -9.44 -10.20 11.79
C ASN A 79 -9.20 -10.00 10.29
N ILE A 80 -9.70 -10.91 9.44
CA ILE A 80 -9.58 -10.82 7.98
C ILE A 80 -10.31 -9.57 7.47
N ASP A 81 -11.51 -9.29 7.98
CA ASP A 81 -12.28 -8.10 7.63
C ASP A 81 -11.53 -6.80 7.98
N THR A 82 -10.88 -6.77 9.15
CA THR A 82 -10.05 -5.65 9.59
C THR A 82 -8.82 -5.47 8.69
N LEU A 83 -8.13 -6.55 8.34
CA LEU A 83 -6.99 -6.52 7.41
C LEU A 83 -7.42 -6.02 6.03
N MET A 84 -8.53 -6.53 5.50
CA MET A 84 -9.06 -6.16 4.19
C MET A 84 -9.49 -4.69 4.12
N SER A 85 -10.13 -4.20 5.18
CA SER A 85 -10.50 -2.78 5.29
C SER A 85 -9.26 -1.87 5.25
N ARG A 86 -8.20 -2.25 5.97
CA ARG A 86 -6.92 -1.51 5.99
C ARG A 86 -6.24 -1.51 4.62
N THR A 87 -6.18 -2.65 3.95
CA THR A 87 -5.57 -2.73 2.61
C THR A 87 -6.36 -1.92 1.59
N HIS A 88 -7.69 -1.96 1.63
CA HIS A 88 -8.52 -1.19 0.71
C HIS A 88 -8.44 0.34 0.93
N ILE A 89 -8.16 0.78 2.17
CA ILE A 89 -7.88 2.20 2.46
C ILE A 89 -6.51 2.60 1.90
N LEU A 90 -5.48 1.76 2.06
CA LEU A 90 -4.13 2.02 1.53
C LEU A 90 -4.12 2.04 -0.01
N GLU A 91 -4.85 1.15 -0.66
CA GLU A 91 -5.00 1.14 -2.13
C GLU A 91 -5.66 2.41 -2.67
N ARG A 92 -6.63 3.00 -1.93
CA ARG A 92 -7.29 4.25 -2.32
C ARG A 92 -6.46 5.51 -2.08
N GLN A 93 -5.38 5.42 -1.30
CA GLN A 93 -4.46 6.54 -1.06
C GLN A 93 -3.37 6.65 -2.13
N TRP A 94 -3.32 5.70 -3.05
CA TRP A 94 -2.51 5.69 -4.26
C TRP A 94 -3.33 6.16 -5.47
#